data_AF-A0A1F7QNP5-F1
#
_entry.id   AF-A0A1F7QNP5-F1
#
_cell.length_a   1.000
_cell.length_b   1.000
_cell.length_c   1.000
_cell.angle_alpha   90.00
_cell.angle_beta   90.00
_cell.angle_gamma   90.00
#
_symmetry.space_group_name_H-M   'P 1'
#
loop_
_entity.id
_entity.type
_entity.pdbx_description
1 polymer ?
#
loop_
_entity_poly.entity_id
_entity_poly.type
_entity_poly.pdbx_seq_one_letter_code
_entity_poly.pdbx_strand_id
1 'polypeptide(L)'
;MPALAESPLDQALGRAGDGAFVIAADGRIVLWNRSAERILGHSARDVLGRPCCDVLIGSDDSGNRLCYQGCHVQTLVKMGEPIQSFDMHTRTKAGKPVWIGVSILSTPANGKAGPMTVHLFRDVTATKELLSLVHERLAAPAGGGERPEAAGSLTRRELEVLRLMTEGLNTAGAAQRLHVSPATIRNHVQNIFGKLGVHSRLEAVAYASKHRLL
;
A
#
# COMPACT_ATOMS: atom_id res chain seq x y z
N MET A 1 -10.53 31.75 18.99
CA MET A 1 -9.99 30.38 19.06
C MET A 1 -8.48 30.50 18.88
N PRO A 2 -7.65 30.07 19.83
CA PRO A 2 -6.21 30.27 19.73
C PRO A 2 -5.67 29.34 18.62
N ALA A 3 -4.94 29.91 17.67
CA ALA A 3 -4.19 29.15 16.67
C ALA A 3 -3.18 28.27 17.43
N LEU A 4 -3.35 26.94 17.35
CA LEU A 4 -2.33 26.00 17.81
C LEU A 4 -1.05 26.32 17.05
N ALA A 5 0.03 26.63 17.78
CA ALA A 5 1.34 26.84 17.18
C ALA A 5 1.71 25.61 16.34
N GLU A 6 2.03 25.80 15.06
CA GLU A 6 2.44 24.72 14.17
C GLU A 6 3.65 23.99 14.77
N SER A 7 3.57 22.67 14.90
CA SER A 7 4.68 21.91 15.46
C SER A 7 5.88 21.93 14.50
N PRO A 8 7.12 21.74 15.00
CA PRO A 8 8.29 21.61 14.13
C PRO A 8 8.14 20.52 13.07
N LEU A 9 7.38 19.46 13.38
CA LEU A 9 7.05 18.39 12.44
C LEU A 9 6.12 18.88 11.33
N ASP A 10 5.12 19.71 11.65
CA ASP A 10 4.20 20.27 10.65
C ASP A 10 4.95 21.19 9.67
N GLN A 11 5.88 22.01 10.16
CA GLN A 11 6.73 22.84 9.30
C GLN A 11 7.64 22.01 8.40
N ALA A 12 8.24 20.93 8.93
CA ALA A 12 9.09 20.03 8.16
C ALA A 12 8.30 19.33 7.04
N LEU A 13 7.13 18.78 7.37
CA LEU A 13 6.25 18.12 6.39
C LEU A 13 5.68 19.12 5.36
N GLY A 14 5.38 20.35 5.79
CA GLY A 14 4.88 21.41 4.92
C GLY A 14 5.85 21.81 3.81
N ARG A 15 7.17 21.65 4.04
CA ARG A 15 8.24 21.98 3.08
C ARG A 15 8.81 20.77 2.34
N ALA A 16 8.36 19.55 2.67
CA ALA A 16 8.86 18.33 2.04
C ALA A 16 8.54 18.30 0.53
N GLY A 17 9.51 17.84 -0.28
CA GLY A 17 9.30 17.61 -1.71
C GLY A 17 8.34 16.46 -2.01
N ASP A 18 8.28 15.49 -1.09
CA ASP A 18 7.32 14.39 -1.12
C ASP A 18 5.92 14.87 -0.70
N GLY A 19 4.90 14.21 -1.23
CA GLY A 19 3.53 14.39 -0.74
C GLY A 19 3.46 13.94 0.72
N ALA A 20 2.81 14.73 1.57
CA ALA A 20 2.65 14.39 2.98
C ALA A 20 1.23 14.72 3.46
N PHE A 21 0.66 13.79 4.21
CA PHE A 21 -0.53 14.04 5.01
C PHE A 21 -0.45 13.35 6.36
N VAL A 22 -1.14 13.89 7.35
CA VAL A 22 -1.22 13.32 8.70
C VAL A 22 -2.67 13.03 9.01
N ILE A 23 -2.93 11.89 9.65
CA ILE A 23 -4.24 11.57 10.22
C ILE A 23 -4.19 11.52 11.74
N ALA A 24 -5.28 11.95 12.37
CA ALA A 24 -5.54 11.70 13.77
C ALA A 24 -5.93 10.24 14.02
N ALA A 25 -6.04 9.85 15.29
CA ALA A 25 -6.39 8.48 15.71
C ALA A 25 -7.76 8.00 15.17
N ASP A 26 -8.68 8.92 14.85
CA ASP A 26 -9.99 8.63 14.26
C ASP A 26 -9.96 8.55 12.72
N GLY A 27 -8.80 8.74 12.09
CA GLY A 27 -8.62 8.68 10.64
C GLY A 27 -8.91 9.98 9.89
N ARG A 28 -9.20 11.08 10.58
CA ARG A 28 -9.37 12.38 9.93
C ARG A 28 -8.03 13.00 9.56
N ILE A 29 -7.98 13.61 8.37
CA ILE A 29 -6.81 14.33 7.89
C ILE A 29 -6.64 15.61 8.70
N VAL A 30 -5.48 15.79 9.34
CA VAL A 30 -5.13 16.97 10.13
C VAL A 30 -4.00 17.80 9.51
N LEU A 31 -3.27 17.23 8.55
CA LEU A 31 -2.27 17.95 7.75
C LEU A 31 -2.32 17.47 6.31
N TRP A 32 -2.11 18.40 5.37
CA TRP A 32 -1.99 18.12 3.95
C TRP A 32 -1.04 19.14 3.33
N ASN A 33 0.12 18.70 2.81
CA ASN A 33 1.15 19.61 2.31
C ASN A 33 0.95 19.98 0.82
N ARG A 34 1.67 21.01 0.34
CA ARG A 34 1.57 21.47 -1.05
C ARG A 34 1.91 20.40 -2.08
N SER A 35 2.86 19.52 -1.76
CA SER A 35 3.22 18.40 -2.63
C SER A 35 2.07 17.42 -2.78
N ALA A 36 1.30 17.18 -1.72
CA ALA A 36 0.09 16.37 -1.76
C ALA A 36 -1.01 17.03 -2.61
N GLU A 37 -1.19 18.35 -2.50
CA GLU A 37 -2.09 19.11 -3.39
C GLU A 37 -1.71 18.95 -4.86
N ARG A 38 -0.41 19.05 -5.17
CA ARG A 38 0.10 18.92 -6.53
C ARG A 38 -0.09 17.51 -7.11
N ILE A 39 0.17 16.47 -6.31
CA ILE A 39 0.11 15.07 -6.78
C ILE A 39 -1.35 14.61 -6.91
N LEU A 40 -2.19 14.89 -5.90
CA LEU A 40 -3.55 14.35 -5.82
C LEU A 40 -4.63 15.36 -6.24
N GLY A 41 -4.29 16.62 -6.46
CA GLY A 41 -5.22 17.65 -6.93
C GLY A 41 -6.24 18.15 -5.90
N HIS A 42 -6.16 17.67 -4.66
CA HIS A 42 -7.01 18.14 -3.57
C HIS A 42 -6.31 19.25 -2.79
N SER A 43 -6.99 20.39 -2.58
CA SER A 43 -6.45 21.42 -1.70
C SER A 43 -6.58 21.01 -0.23
N ALA A 44 -5.67 21.47 0.63
CA ALA A 44 -5.73 21.24 2.07
C ALA A 44 -7.10 21.68 2.63
N ARG A 45 -7.60 22.83 2.18
CA ARG A 45 -8.92 23.34 2.57
C ARG A 45 -10.07 22.36 2.28
N ASP A 46 -9.98 21.57 1.21
CA ASP A 46 -11.02 20.62 0.81
C ASP A 46 -10.99 19.29 1.58
N VAL A 47 -9.87 18.97 2.23
CA VAL A 47 -9.61 17.64 2.80
C VAL A 47 -9.37 17.63 4.30
N LEU A 48 -8.91 18.73 4.88
CA LEU A 48 -8.71 18.83 6.33
C LEU A 48 -10.02 18.56 7.08
N GLY A 49 -9.94 17.73 8.12
CA GLY A 49 -11.06 17.25 8.93
C GLY A 49 -11.87 16.11 8.32
N ARG A 50 -11.67 15.78 7.03
CA ARG A 50 -12.37 14.67 6.38
C ARG A 50 -11.68 13.34 6.68
N PRO A 51 -12.42 12.22 6.69
CA PRO A 51 -11.83 10.89 6.76
C PRO A 51 -10.91 10.63 5.56
N CYS A 52 -9.70 10.14 5.80
CA CYS A 52 -8.75 9.88 4.72
C CYS A 52 -9.27 8.86 3.69
N CYS A 53 -10.09 7.90 4.12
CA CYS A 53 -10.66 6.88 3.24
C CYS A 53 -11.63 7.44 2.18
N ASP A 54 -12.28 8.57 2.46
CA ASP A 54 -13.22 9.22 1.55
C ASP A 54 -12.51 10.10 0.52
N VAL A 55 -11.26 10.48 0.82
CA VAL A 55 -10.42 11.30 -0.05
C VAL A 55 -9.56 10.41 -0.94
N LEU A 56 -8.85 9.43 -0.36
CA LEU A 56 -7.86 8.64 -1.07
C LEU A 56 -8.44 7.44 -1.83
N ILE A 57 -9.45 6.75 -1.28
CA ILE A 57 -10.12 5.62 -1.95
C ILE A 57 -9.12 4.63 -2.59
N GLY A 58 -8.04 4.31 -1.86
CA GLY A 58 -6.90 3.58 -2.40
C GLY A 58 -7.12 2.07 -2.55
N SER A 59 -6.44 1.49 -3.53
CA SER A 59 -6.35 0.05 -3.79
C SER A 59 -4.92 -0.42 -4.06
N ASP A 60 -4.65 -1.71 -3.95
CA ASP A 60 -3.35 -2.31 -4.34
C ASP A 60 -3.30 -2.66 -5.85
N ASP A 61 -2.17 -3.25 -6.29
CA ASP A 61 -1.94 -3.80 -7.64
C ASP A 61 -2.99 -4.84 -8.09
N SER A 62 -3.73 -5.43 -7.17
CA SER A 62 -4.78 -6.42 -7.46
C SER A 62 -6.18 -5.81 -7.44
N GLY A 63 -6.30 -4.50 -7.23
CA GLY A 63 -7.58 -3.81 -7.04
C GLY A 63 -8.22 -4.05 -5.67
N ASN A 64 -7.51 -4.65 -4.70
CA ASN A 64 -8.04 -4.80 -3.35
C ASN A 64 -8.10 -3.44 -2.68
N ARG A 65 -9.23 -3.14 -2.04
CA ARG A 65 -9.41 -1.89 -1.29
C ARG A 65 -8.46 -1.82 -0.09
N LEU A 66 -7.62 -0.80 -0.06
CA LEU A 66 -6.74 -0.45 1.07
C LEU A 66 -7.41 0.57 2.00
N CYS A 67 -8.14 1.53 1.43
CA CYS A 67 -8.78 2.58 2.19
C CYS A 67 -10.22 2.21 2.61
N TYR A 68 -10.42 2.08 3.92
CA TYR A 68 -11.71 1.91 4.57
C TYR A 68 -11.62 2.39 6.03
N GLN A 69 -12.76 2.55 6.71
CA GLN A 69 -12.78 2.92 8.14
C GLN A 69 -12.14 1.82 8.99
N GLY A 70 -11.13 2.16 9.80
CA GLY A 70 -10.33 1.15 10.51
C GLY A 70 -9.40 0.38 9.57
N CYS A 71 -8.77 1.06 8.62
CA CYS A 71 -7.90 0.42 7.63
C CYS A 71 -6.75 -0.36 8.29
N HIS A 72 -6.13 -1.27 7.52
CA HIS A 72 -5.06 -2.12 8.01
C HIS A 72 -3.90 -1.34 8.65
N VAL A 73 -3.56 -0.17 8.08
CA VAL A 73 -2.59 0.78 8.65
C VAL A 73 -2.97 1.16 10.08
N GLN A 74 -4.22 1.57 10.32
CA GLN A 74 -4.67 1.95 11.66
C GLN A 74 -4.64 0.78 12.64
N THR A 75 -4.92 -0.44 12.17
CA THR A 75 -4.79 -1.65 13.00
C THR A 75 -3.34 -1.87 13.42
N LEU A 76 -2.39 -1.79 12.49
CA LEU A 76 -0.97 -1.97 12.79
C LEU A 76 -0.44 -0.88 13.74
N VAL A 77 -0.82 0.39 13.53
CA VAL A 77 -0.49 1.48 14.46
C VAL A 77 -1.00 1.19 15.87
N LYS A 78 -2.25 0.73 16.02
CA LYS A 78 -2.83 0.39 17.32
C LYS A 78 -2.12 -0.78 18.00
N MET A 79 -1.61 -1.74 17.22
CA MET A 79 -0.86 -2.88 17.73
C MET A 79 0.62 -2.54 18.02
N GLY A 80 1.09 -1.35 17.63
CA GLY A 80 2.51 -1.00 17.76
C GLY A 80 3.41 -1.76 16.78
N GLU A 81 2.82 -2.34 15.73
CA GLU A 81 3.53 -3.13 14.73
C GLU A 81 4.14 -2.22 13.65
N PRO A 82 5.32 -2.56 13.12
CA PRO A 82 5.93 -1.80 12.05
C PRO A 82 5.11 -1.90 10.76
N ILE A 83 5.03 -0.80 10.02
CA ILE A 83 4.31 -0.72 8.75
C ILE A 83 5.33 -0.61 7.63
N GLN A 84 5.36 -1.61 6.76
CA GLN A 84 6.19 -1.56 5.56
C GLN A 84 5.65 -0.55 4.56
N SER A 85 6.54 0.03 3.76
CA SER A 85 6.14 0.85 2.62
C SER A 85 5.38 0.02 1.59
N PHE A 86 4.38 0.60 0.96
CA PHE A 86 3.58 -0.09 -0.06
C PHE A 86 3.15 0.87 -1.18
N ASP A 87 2.94 0.33 -2.37
CA ASP A 87 2.35 1.09 -3.46
C ASP A 87 0.82 1.03 -3.37
N MET A 88 0.20 2.16 -3.70
CA MET A 88 -1.25 2.33 -3.68
C MET A 88 -1.72 3.05 -4.93
N HIS A 89 -2.69 2.46 -5.60
CA HIS A 89 -3.44 3.10 -6.67
C HIS A 89 -4.58 3.93 -6.10
N THR A 90 -4.71 5.15 -6.59
CA THR A 90 -5.74 6.11 -6.20
C THR A 90 -6.14 6.96 -7.40
N ARG A 91 -7.01 7.94 -7.21
CA ARG A 91 -7.42 8.91 -8.21
C ARG A 91 -7.18 10.32 -7.69
N THR A 92 -6.76 11.21 -8.57
CA THR A 92 -6.75 12.65 -8.26
C THR A 92 -8.18 13.19 -8.11
N LYS A 93 -8.32 14.41 -7.61
CA LYS A 93 -9.60 15.14 -7.56
C LYS A 93 -10.32 15.19 -8.91
N ALA A 94 -9.58 15.23 -10.02
CA ALA A 94 -10.11 15.24 -11.38
C ALA A 94 -10.43 13.83 -11.93
N GLY A 95 -10.22 12.77 -11.14
CA GLY A 95 -10.49 11.38 -11.51
C GLY A 95 -9.35 10.66 -12.23
N LYS A 96 -8.22 11.33 -12.50
CA LYS A 96 -7.04 10.74 -13.16
C LYS A 96 -6.45 9.64 -12.24
N PRO A 97 -6.18 8.42 -12.76
CA PRO A 97 -5.50 7.38 -11.98
C PRO A 97 -4.05 7.79 -11.67
N VAL A 98 -3.61 7.50 -10.45
CA VAL A 98 -2.25 7.75 -9.98
C VAL A 98 -1.81 6.60 -9.09
N TRP A 99 -0.57 6.16 -9.27
CA TRP A 99 0.12 5.28 -8.33
C TRP A 99 0.96 6.11 -7.37
N ILE A 100 0.80 5.86 -6.07
CA ILE A 100 1.64 6.46 -5.05
C ILE A 100 2.34 5.41 -4.20
N GLY A 101 3.66 5.55 -4.04
CA GLY A 101 4.43 4.76 -3.09
C GLY A 101 4.35 5.44 -1.72
N VAL A 102 3.80 4.74 -0.73
CA VAL A 102 3.47 5.28 0.60
C VAL A 102 4.38 4.70 1.67
N SER A 103 4.97 5.56 2.48
CA SER A 103 5.72 5.25 3.70
C SER A 103 5.01 5.84 4.90
N ILE A 104 4.96 5.09 6.00
CA ILE A 104 4.14 5.45 7.17
C ILE A 104 5.01 5.55 8.42
N LEU A 105 4.85 6.66 9.13
CA LEU A 105 5.45 6.90 10.43
C LEU A 105 4.32 7.14 11.43
N SER A 106 4.37 6.51 12.59
CA SER A 106 3.40 6.76 13.66
C SER A 106 4.08 7.47 14.83
N THR A 107 3.35 8.39 15.46
CA THR A 107 3.78 8.97 16.73
C THR A 107 3.08 8.22 17.86
N PRO A 108 3.78 7.89 18.96
CA PRO A 108 3.13 7.37 20.15
C PRO A 108 2.10 8.39 20.67
N ALA A 109 1.08 7.90 21.37
CA ALA A 109 0.10 8.77 22.03
C ALA A 109 0.83 9.67 23.06
N ASN A 110 0.58 10.97 23.03
CA ASN A 110 1.20 11.91 23.96
C ASN A 110 0.12 12.67 24.74
N GLY A 111 -0.05 12.30 26.01
CA GLY A 111 -1.04 12.92 26.91
C GLY A 111 -2.49 12.72 26.45
N LYS A 112 -3.24 13.82 26.30
CA LYS A 112 -4.65 13.79 25.87
C LYS A 112 -4.84 13.60 24.36
N ALA A 113 -3.78 13.73 23.55
CA ALA A 113 -3.83 13.53 22.11
C ALA A 113 -3.50 12.07 21.77
N GLY A 114 -4.40 11.43 21.00
CA GLY A 114 -4.19 10.07 20.49
C GLY A 114 -3.02 9.98 19.50
N PRO A 115 -2.61 8.75 19.10
CA PRO A 115 -1.52 8.57 18.15
C PRO A 115 -1.85 9.23 16.81
N MET A 116 -0.86 9.87 16.21
CA MET A 116 -0.97 10.43 14.86
C MET A 116 -0.23 9.53 13.88
N THR A 117 -0.66 9.53 12.63
CA THR A 117 -0.03 8.73 11.58
C THR A 117 0.33 9.64 10.41
N VAL A 118 1.62 9.80 10.19
CA VAL A 118 2.22 10.56 9.10
C VAL A 118 2.37 9.63 7.90
N HIS A 119 1.85 10.05 6.77
CA HIS A 119 1.94 9.37 5.48
C HIS A 119 2.80 10.24 4.56
N LEU A 120 3.96 9.72 4.17
CA LEU A 120 4.80 10.29 3.13
C LEU A 120 4.55 9.50 1.84
N PHE A 121 4.43 10.17 0.72
CA PHE A 121 4.15 9.50 -0.54
C PHE A 121 4.75 10.20 -1.76
N ARG A 122 5.03 9.39 -2.78
CA ARG A 122 5.57 9.84 -4.08
C ARG A 122 4.70 9.33 -5.21
N ASP A 123 4.55 10.12 -6.27
CA ASP A 123 3.97 9.66 -7.52
C ASP A 123 4.94 8.67 -8.19
N VAL A 124 4.52 7.42 -8.33
CA VAL A 124 5.27 6.33 -8.98
C VAL A 124 4.57 5.83 -10.23
N THR A 125 3.62 6.61 -10.77
CA THR A 125 2.79 6.25 -11.93
C THR A 125 3.65 5.92 -13.14
N ALA A 126 4.58 6.80 -13.51
CA ALA A 126 5.46 6.58 -14.66
C ALA A 126 6.34 5.33 -14.49
N THR A 127 6.83 5.09 -13.27
CA THR A 127 7.63 3.89 -12.95
C THR A 127 6.80 2.62 -13.11
N LYS A 128 5.57 2.59 -12.57
CA LYS A 128 4.65 1.44 -12.69
C LYS A 128 4.27 1.18 -14.14
N GLU A 129 3.90 2.22 -14.89
CA GLU A 129 3.56 2.11 -16.31
C GLU A 129 4.74 1.57 -17.13
N LEU A 130 5.96 2.05 -16.90
CA LEU A 130 7.15 1.53 -17.56
C LEU A 130 7.42 0.06 -17.22
N LEU A 131 7.32 -0.31 -15.95
CA LEU A 131 7.50 -1.71 -15.52
C LEU A 131 6.46 -2.64 -16.15
N SER A 132 5.20 -2.22 -16.25
CA SER A 132 4.15 -2.98 -16.94
C SER A 132 4.49 -3.20 -18.42
N LEU A 133 4.93 -2.16 -19.13
CA LEU A 133 5.34 -2.26 -20.54
C LEU A 133 6.56 -3.18 -20.73
N VAL A 134 7.55 -3.08 -19.85
CA VAL A 134 8.73 -3.96 -19.85
C VAL A 134 8.30 -5.40 -19.59
N HIS A 135 7.40 -5.63 -18.64
CA HIS A 135 6.89 -6.96 -18.34
C HIS A 135 6.14 -7.57 -19.52
N GLU A 136 5.25 -6.82 -20.16
CA GLU A 136 4.51 -7.27 -21.35
C GLU A 136 5.48 -7.65 -22.50
N ARG A 137 6.57 -6.91 -22.68
CA ARG A 137 7.58 -7.21 -23.69
C ARG A 137 8.47 -8.41 -23.34
N LEU A 138 8.83 -8.57 -22.07
CA LEU A 138 9.69 -9.66 -21.60
C LEU A 138 8.91 -10.97 -21.35
N ALA A 139 7.58 -10.92 -21.25
CA ALA A 139 6.71 -12.10 -21.16
C ALA A 139 6.54 -12.84 -22.51
N ALA A 140 7.15 -12.35 -23.60
CA ALA A 140 7.39 -13.17 -24.79
C ALA A 140 8.36 -14.32 -24.42
N PRO A 141 8.08 -15.58 -24.81
CA PRO A 141 8.65 -16.73 -24.13
C PRO A 141 10.14 -16.92 -24.44
N ALA A 142 11.00 -16.55 -23.49
CA ALA A 142 12.38 -17.05 -23.42
C ALA A 142 12.44 -18.18 -22.38
N GLY A 143 12.63 -19.42 -22.88
CA GLY A 143 12.76 -20.62 -22.06
C GLY A 143 14.14 -20.74 -21.38
N GLY A 144 14.19 -21.56 -20.32
CA GLY A 144 15.43 -22.00 -19.67
C GLY A 144 15.34 -21.89 -18.15
N GLY A 145 15.29 -23.02 -17.45
CA GLY A 145 14.96 -23.10 -16.02
C GLY A 145 16.16 -23.06 -15.09
N GLU A 146 15.96 -22.44 -13.93
CA GLU A 146 16.63 -22.72 -12.66
C GLU A 146 15.69 -22.30 -11.53
N ARG A 147 15.49 -23.19 -10.54
CA ARG A 147 14.65 -22.91 -9.36
C ARG A 147 15.49 -22.08 -8.37
N PRO A 148 15.13 -20.80 -8.12
CA PRO A 148 15.89 -19.91 -7.26
C PRO A 148 15.68 -20.28 -5.79
N GLU A 149 16.72 -20.15 -4.97
CA GLU A 149 16.73 -20.52 -3.55
C GLU A 149 15.57 -19.92 -2.73
N ALA A 150 15.06 -18.75 -3.10
CA ALA A 150 13.90 -18.11 -2.46
C ALA A 150 12.62 -18.98 -2.50
N ALA A 151 12.50 -19.88 -3.48
CA ALA A 151 11.45 -20.90 -3.57
C ALA A 151 11.33 -21.78 -2.33
N GLY A 152 12.47 -22.13 -1.72
CA GLY A 152 12.54 -23.02 -0.56
C GLY A 152 12.15 -22.36 0.76
N SER A 153 11.95 -21.04 0.77
CA SER A 153 11.63 -20.26 1.98
C SER A 153 10.13 -20.11 2.24
N LEU A 154 9.28 -20.45 1.27
CA LEU A 154 7.84 -20.38 1.42
C LEU A 154 7.33 -21.57 2.26
N THR A 155 6.49 -21.26 3.25
CA THR A 155 5.76 -22.26 4.02
C THR A 155 4.72 -22.94 3.13
N ARG A 156 4.27 -24.13 3.53
CA ARG A 156 3.18 -24.85 2.83
C ARG A 156 1.95 -23.97 2.60
N ARG A 157 1.59 -23.14 3.58
CA ARG A 157 0.42 -22.27 3.48
C ARG A 157 0.62 -21.13 2.50
N GLU A 158 1.82 -20.57 2.43
CA GLU A 158 2.18 -19.55 1.44
C GLU A 158 2.19 -20.13 0.02
N LEU A 159 2.66 -21.37 -0.17
CA LEU A 159 2.57 -22.07 -1.46
C LEU A 159 1.12 -22.31 -1.89
N GLU A 160 0.24 -22.72 -0.97
CA GLU A 160 -1.19 -22.87 -1.26
C GLU A 160 -1.82 -21.55 -1.69
N VAL A 161 -1.51 -20.45 -0.99
CA VAL A 161 -1.99 -19.11 -1.37
C VAL A 161 -1.43 -18.70 -2.74
N LEU A 162 -0.14 -18.91 -3.00
CA LEU A 162 0.48 -18.62 -4.29
C LEU A 162 -0.16 -19.41 -5.44
N ARG A 163 -0.56 -20.66 -5.21
CA ARG A 163 -1.31 -21.47 -6.21
C ARG A 163 -2.66 -20.85 -6.55
N LEU A 164 -3.45 -20.52 -5.54
CA LEU A 164 -4.72 -19.84 -5.76
C LEU A 164 -4.52 -18.51 -6.48
N MET A 165 -3.36 -17.86 -6.27
CA MET A 165 -3.04 -16.65 -7.00
C MET A 165 -2.84 -16.90 -8.49
N THR A 166 -2.10 -17.95 -8.85
CA THR A 166 -1.90 -18.38 -10.24
C THR A 166 -3.18 -18.89 -10.91
N GLU A 167 -4.12 -19.41 -10.13
CA GLU A 167 -5.47 -19.79 -10.60
C GLU A 167 -6.40 -18.59 -10.80
N GLY A 168 -5.93 -17.37 -10.54
CA GLY A 168 -6.69 -16.13 -10.73
C GLY A 168 -7.62 -15.76 -9.57
N LEU A 169 -7.59 -16.50 -8.45
CA LEU A 169 -8.47 -16.20 -7.30
C LEU A 169 -7.98 -14.99 -6.53
N ASN A 170 -8.79 -13.92 -6.51
CA ASN A 170 -8.53 -12.77 -5.64
C ASN A 170 -8.54 -13.17 -4.14
N THR A 171 -8.14 -12.24 -3.28
CA THR A 171 -8.05 -12.44 -1.82
C THR A 171 -9.34 -12.99 -1.22
N ALA A 172 -10.51 -12.52 -1.67
CA ALA A 172 -11.80 -12.99 -1.19
C ALA A 172 -12.09 -14.44 -1.62
N GLY A 173 -11.84 -14.77 -2.88
CA GLY A 173 -11.99 -16.13 -3.41
C GLY A 173 -11.02 -17.11 -2.72
N ALA A 174 -9.76 -16.70 -2.54
CA ALA A 174 -8.77 -17.51 -1.84
C ALA A 174 -9.15 -17.70 -0.35
N ALA A 175 -9.68 -16.68 0.31
CA ALA A 175 -10.15 -16.75 1.69
C ALA A 175 -11.30 -17.75 1.84
N GLN A 176 -12.26 -17.70 0.93
CA GLN A 176 -13.37 -18.64 0.87
C GLN A 176 -12.87 -20.08 0.63
N ARG A 177 -11.97 -20.25 -0.34
CA ARG A 177 -11.41 -21.57 -0.71
C ARG A 177 -10.63 -22.21 0.44
N LEU A 178 -9.94 -21.40 1.23
CA LEU A 178 -9.06 -21.84 2.30
C LEU A 178 -9.70 -21.78 3.69
N HIS A 179 -10.99 -21.41 3.78
CA HIS A 179 -11.76 -21.24 5.02
C HIS A 179 -11.06 -20.36 6.08
N VAL A 180 -10.49 -19.24 5.63
CA VAL A 180 -9.83 -18.25 6.49
C VAL A 180 -10.36 -16.85 6.20
N SER A 181 -10.00 -15.88 7.04
CA SER A 181 -10.40 -14.49 6.80
C SER A 181 -9.65 -13.88 5.60
N PRO A 182 -10.25 -12.93 4.86
CA PRO A 182 -9.53 -12.15 3.84
C PRO A 182 -8.31 -11.40 4.37
N ALA A 183 -8.31 -11.04 5.66
CA ALA A 183 -7.13 -10.46 6.32
C ALA A 183 -5.98 -11.48 6.42
N THR A 184 -6.27 -12.74 6.76
CA THR A 184 -5.28 -13.82 6.81
C THR A 184 -4.64 -14.06 5.45
N ILE A 185 -5.43 -14.05 4.37
CA ILE A 185 -4.89 -14.17 3.01
C ILE A 185 -3.98 -12.98 2.67
N ARG A 186 -4.38 -11.75 3.01
CA ARG A 186 -3.52 -10.57 2.79
C ARG A 186 -2.16 -10.72 3.47
N ASN A 187 -2.14 -11.20 4.71
CA ASN A 187 -0.90 -11.44 5.44
C ASN A 187 -0.01 -12.48 4.73
N HIS A 188 -0.60 -13.59 4.25
CA HIS A 188 0.15 -14.57 3.45
C HIS A 188 0.71 -13.97 2.16
N VAL A 189 -0.08 -13.15 1.44
CA VAL A 189 0.37 -12.48 0.21
C VAL A 189 1.53 -11.52 0.48
N GLN A 190 1.46 -10.72 1.54
CA GLN A 190 2.55 -9.81 1.93
C GLN A 190 3.83 -10.58 2.29
N ASN A 191 3.71 -11.68 3.05
CA ASN A 191 4.85 -12.52 3.38
C ASN A 191 5.47 -13.18 2.14
N ILE A 192 4.64 -13.63 1.19
CA ILE A 192 5.10 -14.16 -0.09
C ILE A 192 5.89 -13.09 -0.85
N PHE A 193 5.38 -11.86 -0.92
CA PHE A 193 6.06 -10.75 -1.60
C PHE A 193 7.43 -10.48 -1.00
N GLY A 194 7.50 -10.37 0.33
CA GLY A 194 8.77 -10.19 1.04
C GLY A 194 9.76 -11.32 0.80
N LYS A 195 9.29 -12.58 0.82
CA LYS A 195 10.14 -13.77 0.63
C LYS A 195 10.61 -13.96 -0.81
N LEU A 196 9.77 -13.60 -1.78
CA LEU A 196 10.10 -13.69 -3.21
C LEU A 196 10.83 -12.44 -3.73
N GLY A 197 10.91 -11.37 -2.93
CA GLY A 197 11.50 -10.08 -3.35
C GLY A 197 10.70 -9.39 -4.45
N VAL A 198 9.39 -9.64 -4.51
CA VAL A 198 8.47 -9.06 -5.50
C VAL A 198 7.55 -8.05 -4.84
N HIS A 199 7.01 -7.12 -5.63
CA HIS A 199 6.23 -6.00 -5.12
C HIS A 199 4.77 -6.03 -5.55
N SER A 200 4.39 -6.96 -6.43
CA SER A 200 3.03 -7.09 -6.91
C SER A 200 2.56 -8.53 -7.03
N ARG A 201 1.24 -8.70 -7.06
CA ARG A 201 0.61 -10.02 -7.29
C ARG A 201 0.99 -10.60 -8.64
N LEU A 202 1.00 -9.75 -9.66
CA LEU A 202 1.36 -10.16 -11.01
C LEU A 202 2.83 -10.60 -11.05
N GLU A 203 3.72 -9.86 -10.40
CA GLU A 203 5.13 -10.28 -10.25
C GLU A 203 5.25 -11.60 -9.49
N ALA A 204 4.50 -11.82 -8.41
CA ALA A 204 4.51 -13.08 -7.68
C ALA A 204 4.03 -14.26 -8.54
N VAL A 205 2.97 -14.08 -9.33
CA VAL A 205 2.45 -15.08 -10.27
C VAL A 205 3.47 -15.36 -11.38
N ALA A 206 4.02 -14.32 -12.00
CA ALA A 206 5.04 -14.45 -13.04
C ALA A 206 6.31 -15.11 -12.50
N TYR A 207 6.72 -14.77 -11.28
CA TYR A 207 7.84 -15.40 -10.58
C TYR A 207 7.56 -16.89 -10.37
N ALA A 208 6.37 -17.25 -9.90
CA ALA A 208 5.98 -18.65 -9.71
C ALA A 208 6.02 -19.46 -11.02
N SER A 209 5.53 -18.88 -12.13
CA SER A 209 5.57 -19.51 -13.46
C SER A 209 6.99 -19.62 -14.02
N LYS A 210 7.75 -18.51 -14.00
CA LYS A 210 9.14 -18.44 -14.51
C LYS A 210 10.06 -19.43 -13.80
N HIS A 211 9.87 -19.60 -12.50
CA HIS A 211 10.72 -20.42 -11.66
C HIS A 211 10.14 -21.80 -11.33
N ARG A 212 9.02 -22.20 -11.98
CA ARG A 212 8.36 -23.51 -11.82
C ARG A 212 8.15 -23.88 -10.35
N LEU A 213 7.63 -22.94 -9.57
CA LEU A 213 7.39 -23.13 -8.14
C LEU A 213 6.18 -24.02 -7.86
N LEU A 214 5.24 -24.06 -8.80
CA LEU A 214 3.93 -24.69 -8.66
C LEU A 214 3.68 -25.70 -9.77
#